data_AF-A0A947J620-F1
#
_entry.id   AF-A0A947J620-F1
#
_cell.length_a   1.000
_cell.length_b   1.000
_cell.length_c   1.000
_cell.angle_alpha   90.00
_cell.angle_beta   90.00
_cell.angle_gamma   90.00
#
_symmetry.space_group_name_H-M   'P 1'
#
loop_
_entity.id
_entity.type
_entity.pdbx_description
1 polymer ?
#
loop_
_entity_poly.entity_id
_entity_poly.type
_entity_poly.pdbx_seq_one_letter_code
_entity_poly.pdbx_strand_id
1 'polypeptide(L)'
;ASLCGENAKCKIENSLTSKIDSLGLRVFRNRRVIEKYAGKEWSEIKSMIEMSFRTEGEAKEVFGVSGTLPMFRSSVIEEVGLFDLSYGSYKEDVDLAFRLRSAGHKAFVLLNAVSHHDRTGIDIGPVKNKKNQPEYIKYNSYKNHLMTLYKNEYWQNLLLDLPWILWYELRKFSYFLLFDRKVLVGLRDIWRIRKELKIKRLKIKKLRKISWREMRKWWL
;
A
#
# COMPACT_ATOMS: atom_id res chain seq x y z
N ALA A 1 21.08 5.48 -10.00
CA ALA A 1 22.49 5.34 -10.42
C ALA A 1 22.93 6.50 -11.33
N SER A 2 23.23 7.67 -10.75
CA SER A 2 24.43 8.46 -11.06
C SER A 2 24.47 9.61 -10.04
N LEU A 3 25.11 9.35 -8.91
CA LEU A 3 25.38 10.34 -7.87
C LEU A 3 26.83 10.19 -7.42
N CYS A 4 27.77 10.05 -8.36
CA CYS A 4 29.20 10.01 -8.07
C CYS A 4 29.96 10.31 -9.37
N GLY A 5 30.47 11.53 -9.53
CA GLY A 5 31.56 11.80 -10.46
C GLY A 5 32.86 11.16 -9.94
N GLU A 6 33.73 10.74 -10.85
CA GLU A 6 34.84 9.79 -10.67
C GLU A 6 35.89 10.11 -9.58
N ASN A 7 35.79 11.19 -8.80
CA ASN A 7 36.83 11.56 -7.82
C ASN A 7 36.34 12.07 -6.45
N ALA A 8 35.07 11.89 -6.09
CA ALA A 8 34.58 12.24 -4.75
C ALA A 8 34.26 10.98 -3.94
N LYS A 9 34.92 10.79 -2.78
CA LYS A 9 34.46 9.84 -1.75
C LYS A 9 33.06 10.26 -1.31
N CYS A 10 32.02 9.71 -1.94
CA CYS A 10 30.64 9.97 -1.58
C CYS A 10 30.37 9.37 -0.21
N LYS A 11 30.43 10.21 0.83
CA LYS A 11 29.98 9.81 2.17
C LYS A 11 28.46 9.66 2.11
N ILE A 12 27.99 8.41 2.22
CA ILE A 12 26.56 8.07 2.24
C ILE A 12 25.80 8.92 3.27
N GLU A 13 26.44 9.23 4.40
CA GLU A 13 25.95 10.12 5.45
C GLU A 13 25.39 11.46 4.92
N ASN A 14 26.03 12.06 3.91
CA ASN A 14 25.62 13.34 3.34
C ASN A 14 24.38 13.23 2.42
N SER A 15 24.02 12.02 2.00
CA SER A 15 22.83 11.75 1.19
C SER A 15 21.62 11.33 2.01
N LEU A 16 21.80 11.11 3.32
CA LEU A 16 20.71 10.73 4.22
C LEU A 16 19.79 11.93 4.45
N THR A 17 18.49 11.66 4.51
CA THR A 17 17.47 12.67 4.81
C THR A 17 16.69 12.27 6.06
N SER A 18 16.14 13.27 6.76
CA SER A 18 15.19 13.09 7.87
C SER A 18 13.74 12.96 7.41
N LYS A 19 13.51 12.88 6.09
CA LYS A 19 12.18 12.70 5.52
C LYS A 19 11.72 11.27 5.70
N ILE A 20 10.51 11.14 6.20
CA ILE A 20 9.88 9.85 6.43
C ILE A 20 9.61 9.18 5.07
N ASP A 21 10.08 7.95 4.92
CA ASP A 21 9.75 7.10 3.77
C ASP A 21 8.35 6.49 3.88
N SER A 22 8.11 5.82 5.01
CA SER A 22 6.83 5.22 5.42
C SER A 22 6.81 5.02 6.94
N LEU A 23 5.65 5.27 7.55
CA LEU A 23 5.30 4.80 8.90
C LEU A 23 4.03 3.94 8.86
N GLY A 24 4.02 3.01 7.90
CA GLY A 24 2.93 2.07 7.66
C GLY A 24 1.86 2.59 6.70
N LEU A 25 0.93 1.70 6.36
CA LEU A 25 -0.12 1.96 5.38
C LEU A 25 -1.32 2.67 6.00
N ARG A 26 -1.85 3.67 5.29
CA ARG A 26 -3.09 4.37 5.62
C ARG A 26 -4.12 4.13 4.53
N VAL A 27 -5.34 3.72 4.93
CA VAL A 27 -6.45 3.40 4.03
C VAL A 27 -7.57 4.43 4.17
N PHE A 28 -7.99 5.04 3.07
CA PHE A 28 -9.12 5.97 3.04
C PHE A 28 -10.43 5.26 2.70
N ARG A 29 -11.59 5.88 2.98
CA ARG A 29 -12.92 5.35 2.59
C ARG A 29 -13.06 5.05 1.10
N ASN A 30 -12.37 5.76 0.22
CA ASN A 30 -12.33 5.46 -1.22
C ASN A 30 -11.34 4.34 -1.61
N ARG A 31 -10.75 3.65 -0.63
CA ARG A 31 -9.72 2.59 -0.77
C ARG A 31 -8.44 3.05 -1.42
N ARG A 32 -8.19 4.34 -1.48
CA ARG A 32 -6.84 4.84 -1.70
C ARG A 32 -5.99 4.40 -0.50
N VAL A 33 -4.88 3.73 -0.79
CA VAL A 33 -3.86 3.40 0.20
C VAL A 33 -2.64 4.27 -0.06
N ILE A 34 -2.13 4.91 0.99
CA ILE A 34 -0.91 5.72 0.95
C ILE A 34 0.03 5.29 2.08
N GLU A 35 1.31 5.61 1.90
CA GLU A 35 2.29 5.56 2.98
C GLU A 35 2.01 6.70 3.97
N LYS A 36 1.89 6.36 5.25
CA LYS A 36 1.61 7.31 6.32
C LYS A 36 2.85 8.21 6.53
N TYR A 37 2.63 9.52 6.52
CA TYR A 37 3.65 10.56 6.69
C TYR A 37 4.78 10.60 5.65
N ALA A 38 4.67 9.87 4.54
CA ALA A 38 5.68 9.91 3.49
C ALA A 38 5.97 11.34 3.03
N GLY A 39 7.25 11.73 3.08
CA GLY A 39 7.78 13.01 2.62
C GLY A 39 7.74 14.13 3.64
N LYS A 40 7.21 13.85 4.83
CA LYS A 40 7.25 14.78 5.97
C LYS A 40 8.57 14.67 6.70
N GLU A 41 9.03 15.77 7.26
CA GLU A 41 10.20 15.78 8.15
C GLU A 41 9.84 15.10 9.46
N TRP A 42 10.74 14.26 9.98
CA TRP A 42 10.54 13.57 11.25
C TRP A 42 10.26 14.52 12.42
N SER A 43 10.95 15.67 12.45
CA SER A 43 10.79 16.70 13.48
C SER A 43 9.37 17.28 13.55
N GLU A 44 8.69 17.44 12.42
CA GLU A 44 7.31 17.95 12.35
C GLU A 44 6.30 16.94 12.88
N ILE A 45 6.59 15.65 12.70
CA ILE A 45 5.62 14.58 12.93
C ILE A 45 5.78 13.94 14.30
N LYS A 46 6.98 13.97 14.89
CA LYS A 46 7.30 13.27 16.15
C LYS A 46 6.29 13.51 17.26
N SER A 47 5.84 14.76 17.45
CA SER A 47 4.83 15.12 18.46
C SER A 47 3.40 14.69 18.10
N MET A 48 3.06 14.59 16.82
CA MET A 48 1.73 14.20 16.34
C MET A 48 1.50 12.68 16.29
N ILE A 49 2.56 11.88 16.41
CA ILE A 49 2.47 10.42 16.32
C ILE A 49 1.59 9.86 17.44
N GLU A 50 1.70 10.36 18.67
CA GLU A 50 0.95 9.81 19.80
C GLU A 50 -0.56 9.88 19.62
N MET A 51 -1.06 10.93 18.94
CA MET A 51 -2.49 11.09 18.65
C MET A 51 -2.99 10.26 17.46
N SER A 52 -2.10 9.82 16.57
CA SER A 52 -2.48 9.27 15.26
C SER A 52 -2.36 7.75 15.15
N PHE A 53 -1.82 7.07 16.15
CA PHE A 53 -1.65 5.62 16.18
C PHE A 53 -2.37 5.02 17.38
N ARG A 54 -2.78 3.76 17.24
CA ARG A 54 -3.12 2.94 18.42
C ARG A 54 -1.81 2.48 19.03
N THR A 55 -1.62 2.75 20.31
CA THR A 55 -0.35 2.54 21.01
C THR A 55 -0.38 1.26 21.82
N GLU A 56 0.68 0.47 21.70
CA GLU A 56 0.96 -0.67 22.58
C GLU A 56 2.43 -0.54 23.01
N GLY A 57 2.68 0.27 24.04
CA GLY A 57 4.03 0.70 24.40
C GLY A 57 4.70 1.55 23.31
N GLU A 58 5.97 1.24 23.02
CA GLU A 58 6.78 1.89 21.97
C GLU A 58 6.34 1.54 20.55
N ALA A 59 5.61 0.44 20.38
CA ALA A 59 5.09 -0.01 19.10
C ALA A 59 3.79 0.72 18.73
N LYS A 60 3.70 1.15 17.47
CA LYS A 60 2.54 1.86 16.94
C LYS A 60 1.80 0.98 15.94
N GLU A 61 0.55 0.65 16.24
CA GLU A 61 -0.25 -0.23 15.39
C GLU A 61 -0.63 0.48 14.07
N VAL A 62 -0.43 -0.20 12.94
CA VAL A 62 -0.69 0.31 11.57
C VAL A 62 -1.49 -0.69 10.76
N PHE A 63 -2.26 -0.24 9.77
CA PHE A 63 -3.05 -1.17 8.95
C PHE A 63 -2.19 -2.27 8.32
N GLY A 64 -1.04 -1.90 7.79
CA GLY A 64 -0.01 -2.81 7.32
C GLY A 64 1.32 -2.08 7.20
N VAL A 65 2.37 -2.82 6.86
CA VAL A 65 3.71 -2.30 6.63
C VAL A 65 4.01 -2.24 5.13
N SER A 66 4.84 -1.29 4.73
CA SER A 66 5.30 -1.17 3.34
C SER A 66 6.22 -2.34 2.97
N GLY A 67 6.29 -2.65 1.67
CA GLY A 67 7.17 -3.70 1.13
C GLY A 67 8.68 -3.41 1.25
N THR A 68 9.09 -2.21 1.67
CA THR A 68 10.50 -1.78 1.73
C THR A 68 11.35 -2.59 2.70
N LEU A 69 10.92 -2.73 3.95
CA LEU A 69 11.64 -3.48 4.98
C LEU A 69 10.68 -4.10 6.01
N PRO A 70 9.76 -4.99 5.57
CA PRO A 70 8.85 -5.64 6.50
C PRO A 70 9.52 -6.80 7.24
N MET A 71 9.11 -7.02 8.49
CA MET A 71 9.43 -8.23 9.24
C MET A 71 8.13 -8.97 9.57
N PHE A 72 8.07 -10.25 9.22
CA PHE A 72 6.91 -11.11 9.48
C PHE A 72 7.33 -12.34 10.28
N ARG A 73 6.43 -12.82 11.16
CA ARG A 73 6.59 -14.13 11.80
C ARG A 73 6.37 -15.22 10.77
N SER A 74 7.24 -16.23 10.72
CA SER A 74 7.12 -17.34 9.76
C SER A 74 5.76 -18.04 9.85
N SER A 75 5.28 -18.32 11.06
CA SER A 75 3.97 -18.95 11.29
C SER A 75 2.79 -18.14 10.73
N VAL A 76 2.90 -16.81 10.72
CA VAL A 76 1.86 -15.93 10.16
C VAL A 76 1.87 -16.02 8.63
N ILE A 77 3.05 -16.05 8.02
CA ILE A 77 3.19 -16.21 6.57
C ILE A 77 2.75 -17.60 6.09
N GLU A 78 3.04 -18.65 6.86
CA GLU A 78 2.55 -20.01 6.60
C GLU A 78 1.02 -20.06 6.62
N GLU A 79 0.37 -19.31 7.52
CA GLU A 79 -1.09 -19.22 7.58
C GLU A 79 -1.69 -18.43 6.40
N VAL A 80 -1.20 -17.22 6.13
CA VAL A 80 -1.85 -16.30 5.17
C VAL A 80 -1.34 -16.44 3.74
N GLY A 81 -0.17 -17.05 3.55
CA GLY A 81 0.59 -17.13 2.31
C GLY A 81 1.47 -15.89 2.03
N LEU A 82 2.48 -16.08 1.20
CA LEU A 82 3.40 -15.05 0.71
C LEU A 82 2.71 -14.01 -0.20
N PHE A 83 3.50 -13.15 -0.86
CA PHE A 83 3.00 -12.22 -1.88
C PHE A 83 2.32 -12.95 -3.03
N ASP A 84 1.26 -12.32 -3.56
CA ASP A 84 0.52 -12.88 -4.69
C ASP A 84 1.26 -12.59 -5.99
N LEU A 85 1.83 -13.63 -6.61
CA LEU A 85 2.60 -13.54 -7.86
C LEU A 85 1.82 -12.91 -9.03
N SER A 86 0.48 -12.88 -9.00
CA SER A 86 -0.31 -12.20 -10.03
C SER A 86 -0.14 -10.68 -10.04
N TYR A 87 0.42 -10.10 -8.97
CA TYR A 87 0.66 -8.65 -8.86
C TYR A 87 1.93 -8.23 -9.61
N GLY A 88 2.99 -9.04 -9.57
CA GLY A 88 4.32 -8.66 -10.05
C GLY A 88 4.95 -7.58 -9.15
N SER A 89 4.57 -6.32 -9.37
CA SER A 89 5.03 -5.16 -8.57
C SER A 89 3.90 -4.17 -8.32
N TYR A 90 4.02 -3.42 -7.24
CA TYR A 90 3.03 -2.50 -6.69
C TYR A 90 1.77 -3.18 -6.15
N LYS A 91 1.39 -2.82 -4.91
CA LYS A 91 0.17 -3.28 -4.20
C LYS A 91 0.20 -4.73 -3.70
N GLU A 92 1.27 -5.49 -3.93
CA GLU A 92 1.48 -6.81 -3.34
C GLU A 92 1.55 -6.76 -1.81
N ASP A 93 2.19 -5.70 -1.30
CA ASP A 93 2.28 -5.36 0.12
C ASP A 93 0.92 -4.96 0.70
N VAL A 94 0.15 -4.17 -0.04
CA VAL A 94 -1.22 -3.79 0.33
C VAL A 94 -2.12 -5.02 0.37
N ASP A 95 -2.05 -5.91 -0.63
CA ASP A 95 -2.81 -7.17 -0.63
C ASP A 95 -2.47 -8.03 0.58
N LEU A 96 -1.18 -8.20 0.89
CA LEU A 96 -0.73 -8.95 2.06
C LEU A 96 -1.22 -8.29 3.36
N ALA A 97 -1.15 -6.96 3.49
CA ALA A 97 -1.67 -6.24 4.65
C ALA A 97 -3.17 -6.50 4.87
N PHE A 98 -3.98 -6.48 3.81
CA PHE A 98 -5.41 -6.81 3.89
C PHE A 98 -5.64 -8.26 4.33
N ARG A 99 -4.85 -9.21 3.84
CA ARG A 99 -4.94 -10.63 4.21
C ARG A 99 -4.56 -10.86 5.67
N LEU A 100 -3.44 -10.30 6.12
CA LEU A 100 -2.98 -10.34 7.51
C LEU A 100 -4.06 -9.79 8.45
N ARG A 101 -4.57 -8.59 8.15
CA ARG A 101 -5.63 -7.96 8.95
C ARG A 101 -6.90 -8.78 8.96
N SER A 102 -7.31 -9.31 7.80
CA SER A 102 -8.47 -10.19 7.70
C SER A 102 -8.33 -11.44 8.57
N ALA A 103 -7.12 -12.00 8.64
CA ALA A 103 -6.78 -13.15 9.48
C ALA A 103 -6.56 -12.79 10.96
N GLY A 104 -6.85 -11.57 11.39
CA GLY A 104 -6.75 -11.15 12.79
C GLY A 104 -5.32 -10.81 13.24
N HIS A 105 -4.36 -10.81 12.34
CA HIS A 105 -2.99 -10.41 12.64
C HIS A 105 -2.87 -8.89 12.70
N LYS A 106 -2.07 -8.42 13.66
CA LYS A 106 -1.74 -7.01 13.81
C LYS A 106 -0.38 -6.70 13.21
N ALA A 107 -0.23 -5.48 12.71
CA ALA A 107 1.02 -4.93 12.20
C ALA A 107 1.39 -3.68 12.99
N PHE A 108 2.69 -3.50 13.20
CA PHE A 108 3.23 -2.42 14.02
C PHE A 108 4.44 -1.79 13.36
N VAL A 109 4.70 -0.53 13.68
CA VAL A 109 5.97 0.15 13.40
C VAL A 109 6.65 0.50 14.72
N LEU A 110 7.97 0.31 14.76
CA LEU A 110 8.82 0.69 15.88
C LEU A 110 9.51 2.01 15.52
N LEU A 111 9.30 3.05 16.32
CA LEU A 111 9.81 4.39 16.00
C LEU A 111 11.30 4.57 16.30
N ASN A 112 11.89 3.65 17.08
CA ASN A 112 13.31 3.60 17.40
C ASN A 112 14.13 2.74 16.42
N ALA A 113 13.49 1.99 15.53
CA ALA A 113 14.16 1.20 14.49
C ALA A 113 14.14 1.96 13.16
N VAL A 114 15.25 2.60 12.81
CA VAL A 114 15.38 3.46 11.62
C VAL A 114 16.21 2.76 10.55
N SER A 115 15.71 2.77 9.31
CA SER A 115 16.44 2.36 8.12
C SER A 115 16.34 3.43 7.04
N HIS A 116 17.37 3.52 6.19
CA HIS A 116 17.41 4.46 5.08
C HIS A 116 17.18 3.71 3.75
N HIS A 117 16.24 4.22 2.96
CA HIS A 117 15.82 3.65 1.69
C HIS A 117 16.17 4.64 0.56
N ASP A 118 17.02 4.22 -0.37
CA ASP A 118 17.32 5.01 -1.56
C ASP A 118 16.14 4.98 -2.53
N ARG A 119 15.50 6.14 -2.75
CA ARG A 119 14.43 6.30 -3.72
C ARG A 119 14.96 6.92 -5.01
N THR A 120 15.40 6.07 -5.93
CA THR A 120 15.59 6.48 -7.32
C THR A 120 14.24 6.73 -8.01
N GLY A 121 13.81 7.99 -8.09
CA GLY A 121 12.85 8.45 -9.11
C GLY A 121 11.45 8.89 -8.68
N ILE A 122 11.14 9.07 -7.40
CA ILE A 122 9.82 9.56 -6.97
C ILE A 122 9.97 10.58 -5.83
N ASP A 123 9.89 11.86 -6.16
CA ASP A 123 9.70 12.94 -5.18
C ASP A 123 8.57 12.60 -4.23
N ILE A 124 8.84 12.82 -2.95
CA ILE A 124 7.98 12.47 -1.84
C ILE A 124 6.82 13.47 -1.78
N GLY A 125 5.85 13.29 -2.66
CA GLY A 125 4.68 14.16 -2.78
C GLY A 125 3.49 13.42 -3.40
N PRO A 126 2.28 13.53 -2.83
CA PRO A 126 1.11 12.77 -3.27
C PRO A 126 0.58 13.13 -4.67
N VAL A 127 1.15 14.15 -5.33
CA VAL A 127 0.56 14.78 -6.54
C VAL A 127 1.57 15.09 -7.65
N LYS A 128 2.83 15.46 -7.34
CA LYS A 128 3.69 16.12 -8.35
C LYS A 128 4.20 15.20 -9.48
N ASN A 129 4.47 13.92 -9.24
CA ASN A 129 5.08 13.05 -10.27
C ASN A 129 4.18 11.97 -10.88
N LYS A 130 2.89 11.87 -10.52
CA LYS A 130 2.02 10.81 -11.08
C LYS A 130 1.79 10.91 -12.59
N LYS A 131 1.82 12.12 -13.16
CA LYS A 131 1.67 12.32 -14.61
C LYS A 131 2.88 11.75 -15.39
N ASN A 132 4.07 11.88 -14.82
CA ASN A 132 5.33 11.49 -15.45
C ASN A 132 5.76 10.06 -15.07
N GLN A 133 4.91 9.31 -14.36
CA GLN A 133 5.21 7.92 -14.03
C GLN A 133 5.27 7.07 -15.30
N PRO A 134 6.28 6.18 -15.42
CA PRO A 134 6.33 5.18 -16.48
C PRO A 134 5.01 4.43 -16.65
N GLU A 135 4.64 4.19 -17.89
CA GLU A 135 3.36 3.55 -18.26
C GLU A 135 3.15 2.21 -17.54
N TYR A 136 4.20 1.39 -17.45
CA TYR A 136 4.19 0.10 -16.75
C TYR A 136 3.82 0.23 -15.25
N ILE A 137 4.29 1.29 -14.57
CA ILE A 137 3.97 1.54 -13.16
C ILE A 137 2.49 1.90 -13.03
N LYS A 138 1.98 2.80 -13.90
CA LYS A 138 0.56 3.18 -13.91
C LYS A 138 -0.34 1.98 -14.20
N TYR A 139 0.03 1.16 -15.18
CA TYR A 139 -0.65 -0.08 -15.55
C TYR A 139 -0.74 -1.05 -14.37
N ASN A 140 0.38 -1.43 -13.76
CA ASN A 140 0.37 -2.39 -12.64
C ASN A 140 -0.32 -1.80 -11.42
N SER A 141 -0.06 -0.54 -11.06
CA SER A 141 -0.71 0.08 -9.91
C SER A 141 -2.22 0.14 -10.05
N TYR A 142 -2.78 0.39 -11.25
CA TYR A 142 -4.23 0.44 -11.43
C TYR A 142 -4.84 -0.96 -11.48
N LYS A 143 -4.27 -1.88 -12.27
CA LYS A 143 -4.69 -3.28 -12.34
C LYS A 143 -4.70 -3.94 -10.96
N ASN A 144 -3.60 -3.82 -10.24
CA ASN A 144 -3.42 -4.45 -8.94
C ASN A 144 -4.31 -3.83 -7.87
N HIS A 145 -4.55 -2.51 -7.93
CA HIS A 145 -5.53 -1.85 -7.06
C HIS A 145 -6.94 -2.46 -7.20
N LEU A 146 -7.39 -2.69 -8.44
CA LEU A 146 -8.70 -3.32 -8.69
C LEU A 146 -8.73 -4.79 -8.23
N MET A 147 -7.63 -5.52 -8.42
CA MET A 147 -7.48 -6.88 -7.88
C MET A 147 -7.56 -6.89 -6.35
N THR A 148 -6.89 -5.95 -5.67
CA THR A 148 -6.92 -5.84 -4.20
C THR A 148 -8.33 -5.58 -3.69
N LEU A 149 -9.04 -4.63 -4.31
CA LEU A 149 -10.44 -4.33 -4.01
C LEU A 149 -11.32 -5.59 -4.13
N TYR A 150 -11.22 -6.28 -5.26
CA TYR A 150 -12.01 -7.47 -5.52
C TYR A 150 -11.73 -8.59 -4.51
N LYS A 151 -10.45 -8.87 -4.25
CA LYS A 151 -10.01 -9.99 -3.40
C LYS A 151 -10.36 -9.78 -1.94
N ASN A 152 -10.15 -8.57 -1.41
CA ASN A 152 -10.06 -8.36 0.03
C ASN A 152 -11.30 -7.72 0.66
N GLU A 153 -12.13 -7.02 -0.11
CA GLU A 153 -13.24 -6.25 0.46
C GLU A 153 -14.31 -7.11 1.16
N TYR A 154 -14.83 -6.57 2.25
CA TYR A 154 -16.09 -6.99 2.85
C TYR A 154 -17.22 -6.31 2.09
N TRP A 155 -18.21 -7.08 1.65
CA TRP A 155 -19.28 -6.54 0.81
C TRP A 155 -20.08 -5.45 1.54
N GLN A 156 -20.20 -5.53 2.87
CA GLN A 156 -20.83 -4.51 3.70
C GLN A 156 -20.08 -3.18 3.61
N ASN A 157 -18.75 -3.21 3.78
CA ASN A 157 -17.91 -2.01 3.69
C ASN A 157 -17.86 -1.46 2.27
N LEU A 158 -17.91 -2.34 1.25
CA LEU A 158 -18.00 -1.92 -0.15
C LEU A 158 -19.30 -1.16 -0.41
N LEU A 159 -20.43 -1.65 0.12
CA LEU A 159 -21.74 -1.00 -0.04
C LEU A 159 -21.81 0.35 0.68
N LEU A 160 -21.36 0.40 1.94
CA LEU A 160 -21.39 1.62 2.76
C LEU A 160 -20.55 2.76 2.19
N ASP A 161 -19.46 2.43 1.51
CA ASP A 161 -18.56 3.42 0.93
C ASP A 161 -18.61 3.45 -0.60
N LEU A 162 -19.64 2.82 -1.18
CA LEU A 162 -19.80 2.71 -2.63
C LEU A 162 -19.73 4.09 -3.32
N PRO A 163 -20.36 5.18 -2.82
CA PRO A 163 -20.24 6.49 -3.45
C PRO A 163 -18.79 7.00 -3.52
N TRP A 164 -18.01 6.84 -2.45
CA TRP A 164 -16.61 7.30 -2.39
C TRP A 164 -15.69 6.47 -3.27
N ILE A 165 -15.87 5.14 -3.27
CA ILE A 165 -15.11 4.23 -4.14
C ILE A 165 -15.45 4.51 -5.60
N LEU A 166 -16.74 4.51 -5.94
CA LEU A 166 -17.20 4.70 -7.31
C LEU A 166 -16.73 6.04 -7.88
N TRP A 167 -16.85 7.13 -7.12
CA TRP A 167 -16.34 8.43 -7.53
C TRP A 167 -14.84 8.41 -7.80
N TYR A 168 -14.05 7.79 -6.92
CA TYR A 168 -12.60 7.71 -7.08
C TYR A 168 -12.18 6.83 -8.26
N GLU A 169 -12.83 5.68 -8.44
CA GLU A 169 -12.57 4.78 -9.58
C GLU A 169 -13.00 5.42 -10.89
N LEU A 170 -14.15 6.09 -10.94
CA LEU A 170 -14.63 6.80 -12.13
C LEU A 170 -13.64 7.90 -12.54
N ARG A 171 -13.15 8.71 -11.61
CA ARG A 171 -12.14 9.73 -11.90
C ARG A 171 -10.85 9.14 -12.48
N LYS A 172 -10.35 8.03 -11.93
CA LYS A 172 -9.16 7.35 -12.48
C LYS A 172 -9.46 6.77 -13.86
N PHE A 173 -10.60 6.12 -14.03
CA PHE A 173 -11.01 5.53 -15.29
C PHE A 173 -11.15 6.58 -16.39
N SER A 174 -11.84 7.70 -16.13
CA SER A 174 -11.96 8.81 -17.07
C SER A 174 -10.60 9.41 -17.42
N TYR A 175 -9.70 9.58 -16.44
CA TYR A 175 -8.35 10.05 -16.72
C TYR A 175 -7.58 9.08 -17.64
N PHE A 176 -7.58 7.78 -17.35
CA PHE A 176 -6.89 6.80 -18.20
C PHE A 176 -7.53 6.63 -19.57
N LEU A 177 -8.85 6.79 -19.68
CA LEU A 177 -9.56 6.75 -20.96
C LEU A 177 -9.13 7.91 -21.89
N LEU A 178 -8.87 9.08 -21.32
CA LEU A 178 -8.48 10.28 -22.07
C LEU A 178 -6.96 10.35 -22.32
N PHE A 179 -6.13 9.97 -21.34
CA PHE A 179 -4.69 10.29 -21.37
C PHE A 179 -3.75 9.07 -21.41
N ASP A 180 -4.19 7.88 -20.97
CA ASP A 180 -3.30 6.70 -20.82
C ASP A 180 -4.04 5.38 -21.12
N ARG A 181 -4.67 5.26 -22.30
CA ARG A 181 -5.58 4.14 -22.62
C ARG A 181 -4.97 2.75 -22.44
N LYS A 182 -3.66 2.63 -22.63
CA LYS A 182 -2.94 1.35 -22.46
C LYS A 182 -3.00 0.83 -21.01
N VAL A 183 -3.16 1.70 -20.01
CA VAL A 183 -3.40 1.30 -18.61
C VAL A 183 -4.69 0.46 -18.49
N LEU A 184 -5.70 0.74 -19.32
CA LEU A 184 -6.97 0.02 -19.31
C LEU A 184 -6.88 -1.41 -19.87
N VAL A 185 -5.78 -1.78 -20.54
CA VAL A 185 -5.50 -3.19 -20.90
C VAL A 185 -5.51 -4.08 -19.64
N GLY A 186 -5.16 -3.52 -18.49
CA GLY A 186 -5.22 -4.24 -17.21
C GLY A 186 -6.60 -4.78 -16.88
N LEU A 187 -7.69 -4.14 -17.34
CA LEU A 187 -9.05 -4.64 -17.15
C LEU A 187 -9.29 -5.96 -17.89
N ARG A 188 -8.75 -6.09 -19.11
CA ARG A 188 -8.78 -7.33 -19.89
C ARG A 188 -7.98 -8.42 -19.19
N ASP A 189 -6.83 -8.09 -18.62
CA ASP A 189 -5.99 -9.07 -17.94
C ASP A 189 -6.64 -9.57 -16.64
N ILE A 190 -7.26 -8.68 -15.86
CA ILE A 190 -8.11 -9.06 -14.72
C ILE A 190 -9.23 -10.01 -15.16
N TRP A 191 -9.90 -9.69 -16.27
CA TRP A 191 -10.95 -10.54 -16.81
C TRP A 191 -10.43 -11.93 -17.21
N ARG A 192 -9.24 -12.02 -17.81
CA ARG A 192 -8.59 -13.30 -18.17
C ARG A 192 -8.34 -14.16 -16.93
N ILE A 193 -7.85 -13.58 -15.84
CA ILE A 193 -7.54 -14.31 -14.60
C ILE A 193 -8.72 -14.38 -13.60
N ARG A 194 -9.94 -13.97 -13.99
CA ARG A 194 -11.08 -13.84 -13.06
C ARG A 194 -11.44 -15.11 -12.28
N LYS A 195 -11.24 -16.29 -12.87
CA LYS A 195 -11.48 -17.58 -12.21
C LYS A 195 -10.48 -17.81 -11.07
N GLU A 196 -9.21 -17.52 -11.33
CA GLU A 196 -8.14 -17.59 -10.34
C GLU A 196 -8.36 -16.57 -9.21
N LEU A 197 -8.70 -15.32 -9.56
CA LEU A 197 -9.03 -14.28 -8.58
C LEU A 197 -10.21 -14.70 -7.69
N LYS A 198 -11.23 -15.34 -8.25
CA LYS A 198 -12.38 -15.85 -7.48
C LYS A 198 -11.93 -16.91 -6.47
N ILE A 199 -11.06 -17.85 -6.87
CA ILE A 199 -10.50 -18.87 -5.97
C ILE A 199 -9.70 -18.20 -4.85
N LYS A 200 -8.81 -17.25 -5.19
CA LYS A 200 -8.02 -16.49 -4.21
C LYS A 200 -8.91 -15.73 -3.23
N ARG A 201 -9.97 -15.08 -3.72
CA ARG A 201 -10.97 -14.40 -2.88
C ARG A 201 -11.65 -15.37 -1.92
N LEU A 202 -12.01 -16.58 -2.36
CA LEU A 202 -12.62 -17.59 -1.49
C LEU A 202 -11.64 -18.06 -0.41
N LYS A 203 -10.36 -18.26 -0.73
CA LYS A 203 -9.32 -18.56 0.27
C LYS A 203 -9.21 -17.45 1.31
N ILE A 204 -9.13 -16.20 0.86
CA ILE A 204 -9.07 -15.04 1.77
C ILE A 204 -10.32 -14.97 2.66
N LYS A 205 -11.51 -15.22 2.11
CA LYS A 205 -12.75 -15.26 2.89
C LYS A 205 -12.71 -16.33 3.98
N LYS A 206 -12.15 -17.52 3.70
CA LYS A 206 -11.99 -18.60 4.68
C LYS A 206 -11.01 -18.24 5.80
N LEU A 207 -10.00 -17.42 5.51
CA LEU A 207 -9.02 -16.95 6.49
C LEU A 207 -9.56 -15.84 7.40
N ARG A 208 -10.76 -15.29 7.15
CA ARG A 208 -11.26 -14.15 7.91
C ARG A 208 -11.56 -14.54 9.36
N LYS A 209 -10.83 -13.92 10.29
CA LYS A 209 -11.07 -14.02 11.73
C LYS A 209 -11.72 -12.75 12.31
N ILE A 210 -11.59 -11.61 11.62
CA ILE A 210 -12.21 -10.34 12.07
C ILE A 210 -13.52 -10.04 11.35
N SER A 211 -14.38 -9.26 12.00
CA SER A 211 -15.64 -8.81 11.40
C SER A 211 -15.44 -7.66 10.42
N TRP A 212 -16.42 -7.41 9.55
CA TRP A 212 -16.42 -6.24 8.66
C TRP A 212 -16.39 -4.92 9.45
N ARG A 213 -17.01 -4.88 10.65
CA ARG A 213 -17.02 -3.72 11.54
C ARG A 213 -15.64 -3.43 12.10
N GLU A 214 -14.91 -4.47 12.47
CA GLU A 214 -13.54 -4.34 12.97
C GLU A 214 -12.59 -3.89 11.87
N MET A 215 -12.69 -4.49 10.68
CA MET A 215 -11.93 -4.06 9.50
C MET A 215 -12.22 -2.59 9.16
N ARG A 216 -13.49 -2.17 9.27
CA ARG A 216 -13.92 -0.78 8.97
C ARG A 216 -13.24 0.27 9.83
N LYS A 217 -12.81 -0.06 11.06
CA LYS A 217 -12.15 0.91 11.96
C LYS A 217 -10.83 1.46 11.41
N TRP A 218 -10.32 0.88 10.33
CA TRP A 218 -9.11 1.35 9.64
C TRP A 218 -9.40 2.38 8.54
N TRP A 219 -10.66 2.56 8.16
CA TRP A 219 -11.02 3.47 7.08
C TRP A 219 -11.14 4.88 7.65
N LEU A 220 -10.41 5.81 7.04
CA LEU A 220 -10.44 7.23 7.38
C LEU A 220 -11.26 8.01 6.37
#